data_AF-T0ULE8-F1
#
_entry.id   AF-T0ULE8-F1
#
_cell.length_a   1.000
_cell.length_b   1.000
_cell.length_c   1.000
_cell.angle_alpha   90.00
_cell.angle_beta   90.00
_cell.angle_gamma   90.00
#
_symmetry.space_group_name_H-M   'P 1'
#
loop_
_entity.id
_entity.type
_entity.pdbx_description
1 polymer ?
#
loop_
_entity_poly.entity_id
_entity_poly.type
_entity_poly.pdbx_seq_one_letter_code
_entity_poly.pdbx_strand_id
1 'polypeptide(L)'
;MAKATNADVKNNELSAEELAQQYTGALVEKALEAERVYATYSQEQVDNIVAAMALAGSEASLELAKEAHAETGRGVVEDKDIKNHFATEYVYERIKNEKQ
;
A
#
# COMPACT_ATOMS: atom_id res chain seq x y z
N MET A 1 50.79 -24.59 -12.65
CA MET A 1 50.16 -23.78 -11.58
C MET A 1 50.33 -22.31 -11.93
N ALA A 2 49.28 -21.65 -12.39
CA ALA A 2 49.21 -20.19 -12.42
C ALA A 2 47.78 -19.85 -12.00
N LYS A 3 47.66 -19.20 -10.84
CA LYS A 3 46.40 -18.91 -10.16
C LYS A 3 45.58 -17.93 -11.01
N ALA A 4 44.35 -18.29 -11.34
CA ALA A 4 43.34 -17.30 -11.69
C ALA A 4 43.16 -16.39 -10.46
N THR A 5 43.61 -15.15 -10.56
CA THR A 5 43.48 -14.17 -9.50
C THR A 5 42.04 -13.72 -9.39
N ASN A 6 41.53 -13.83 -8.17
CA ASN A 6 40.18 -13.62 -7.70
C ASN A 6 39.79 -12.12 -7.69
N ALA A 7 39.99 -11.40 -8.80
CA ALA A 7 39.92 -9.92 -8.85
C ALA A 7 38.80 -9.33 -9.73
N ASP A 8 38.02 -10.16 -10.44
CA ASP A 8 36.96 -9.70 -11.37
C ASP A 8 35.53 -9.91 -10.85
N VAL A 9 35.36 -10.14 -9.54
CA VAL A 9 34.05 -10.04 -8.89
C VAL A 9 34.01 -8.70 -8.13
N LYS A 10 34.11 -7.59 -8.86
CA LYS A 10 33.81 -6.28 -8.30
C LYS A 10 32.30 -6.15 -8.20
N ASN A 11 31.83 -6.21 -6.96
CA ASN A 11 30.49 -5.86 -6.49
C ASN A 11 29.83 -4.78 -7.35
N ASN A 12 28.83 -5.17 -8.14
CA ASN A 12 27.88 -4.25 -8.74
C ASN A 12 26.72 -4.08 -7.75
N GLU A 13 26.97 -3.37 -6.64
CA GLU A 13 25.89 -2.97 -5.73
C GLU A 13 25.07 -1.89 -6.42
N LEU A 14 23.78 -2.17 -6.62
CA LEU A 14 22.83 -1.22 -7.17
C LEU A 14 22.77 0.02 -6.25
N SER A 15 22.70 1.20 -6.86
CA SER A 15 22.46 2.45 -6.13
C SER A 15 21.10 2.42 -5.44
N ALA A 16 20.92 3.28 -4.43
CA ALA A 16 19.63 3.42 -3.73
C ALA A 16 18.47 3.75 -4.70
N GLU A 17 18.75 4.52 -5.75
CA GLU A 17 17.77 4.85 -6.79
C GLU A 17 17.41 3.63 -7.64
N GLU A 18 18.40 2.85 -8.09
CA GLU A 18 18.16 1.63 -8.87
C GLU A 18 17.41 0.57 -8.05
N LEU A 19 17.71 0.44 -6.75
CA LEU A 19 16.96 -0.42 -5.84
C LEU A 19 15.51 0.03 -5.68
N ALA A 20 15.27 1.34 -5.54
CA ALA A 20 13.92 1.89 -5.46
C ALA A 20 13.15 1.67 -6.78
N GLN A 21 13.79 1.86 -7.94
CA GLN A 21 13.20 1.58 -9.25
C GLN A 21 12.86 0.09 -9.42
N GLN A 22 13.77 -0.80 -9.03
CA GLN A 22 13.52 -2.23 -9.08
C GLN A 22 12.36 -2.64 -8.17
N TYR A 23 12.33 -2.13 -6.95
CA TYR A 23 11.27 -2.42 -5.98
C TYR A 23 9.91 -1.92 -6.46
N THR A 24 9.83 -0.65 -6.87
CA THR A 24 8.59 -0.05 -7.37
C THR A 24 8.12 -0.70 -8.68
N GLY A 25 9.03 -0.99 -9.61
CA GLY A 25 8.72 -1.72 -10.84
C GLY A 25 8.10 -3.10 -10.54
N ALA A 26 8.65 -3.84 -9.58
CA ALA A 26 8.08 -5.11 -9.15
C ALA A 26 6.68 -4.98 -8.52
N LEU A 27 6.40 -3.89 -7.81
CA LEU A 27 5.05 -3.60 -7.28
C LEU A 27 4.07 -3.24 -8.40
N VAL A 28 4.49 -2.45 -9.39
CA VAL A 28 3.66 -2.06 -10.54
C VAL A 28 3.25 -3.29 -11.35
N GLU A 29 4.18 -4.21 -11.64
CA GLU A 29 3.85 -5.45 -12.37
C GLU A 29 2.82 -6.31 -11.62
N LYS A 30 2.95 -6.42 -10.29
CA LYS A 30 1.96 -7.11 -9.46
C LYS A 30 0.60 -6.41 -9.47
N ALA A 31 0.59 -5.08 -9.44
CA ALA A 31 -0.63 -4.29 -9.50
C ALA A 31 -1.34 -4.45 -10.85
N LEU A 32 -0.60 -4.47 -11.96
CA LEU A 32 -1.16 -4.70 -13.30
C LEU A 32 -1.78 -6.09 -13.43
N GLU A 33 -1.17 -7.12 -12.85
CA GLU A 33 -1.76 -8.46 -12.85
C GLU A 33 -3.03 -8.52 -11.99
N ALA A 34 -3.00 -7.91 -10.80
CA ALA A 34 -4.18 -7.84 -9.93
C ALA A 34 -5.33 -7.04 -10.58
N GLU A 35 -5.01 -5.95 -11.30
CA GLU A 35 -5.99 -5.11 -12.01
C GLU A 35 -6.69 -5.89 -13.11
N ARG A 36 -5.96 -6.69 -13.91
CA ARG A 36 -6.58 -7.54 -14.95
C ARG A 36 -7.61 -8.50 -14.38
N VAL A 37 -7.34 -9.08 -13.22
CA VAL A 37 -8.28 -9.97 -12.53
C VAL A 37 -9.44 -9.18 -11.96
N TYR A 38 -9.16 -8.08 -11.27
CA TYR A 38 -10.16 -7.21 -10.65
C TYR A 38 -11.15 -6.62 -11.68
N ALA A 39 -10.67 -6.29 -12.87
CA ALA A 39 -11.50 -5.78 -13.98
C ALA A 39 -12.57 -6.79 -14.46
N THR A 40 -12.44 -8.07 -14.10
CA THR A 40 -13.44 -9.10 -14.42
C THR A 40 -14.48 -9.33 -13.33
N TYR A 41 -14.36 -8.64 -12.19
CA TYR A 41 -15.24 -8.85 -11.05
C TYR A 41 -16.62 -8.25 -11.28
N SER A 42 -17.62 -8.90 -10.69
CA SER A 42 -18.97 -8.34 -10.61
C SER A 42 -19.00 -7.16 -9.63
N GLN A 43 -20.02 -6.31 -9.76
CA GLN A 43 -20.28 -5.23 -8.80
C GLN A 43 -20.34 -5.75 -7.36
N GLU A 44 -21.00 -6.89 -7.12
CA GLU A 44 -21.09 -7.49 -5.78
C GLU A 44 -19.71 -7.88 -5.22
N GLN A 45 -18.83 -8.41 -6.07
CA GLN A 45 -17.46 -8.75 -5.65
C GLN A 45 -16.66 -7.49 -5.32
N VAL A 46 -16.80 -6.44 -6.13
CA VAL A 46 -16.19 -5.12 -5.87
C VAL A 46 -16.72 -4.52 -4.57
N ASP A 47 -18.04 -4.50 -4.37
CA ASP A 47 -18.70 -3.98 -3.17
C ASP A 47 -18.21 -4.69 -1.91
N ASN A 48 -18.08 -6.02 -1.96
CA ASN A 48 -17.57 -6.82 -0.86
C ASN A 48 -16.12 -6.47 -0.50
N ILE A 49 -15.27 -6.24 -1.50
CA ILE A 49 -13.86 -5.85 -1.29
C ILE A 49 -13.80 -4.47 -0.64
N VAL A 50 -14.52 -3.49 -1.19
CA VAL A 50 -14.52 -2.12 -0.67
C VAL A 50 -15.11 -2.06 0.74
N ALA A 51 -16.18 -2.83 1.02
CA ALA A 51 -16.76 -2.95 2.35
C ALA A 51 -15.77 -3.52 3.37
N ALA A 52 -15.03 -4.57 2.99
CA ALA A 52 -14.01 -5.15 3.86
C ALA A 52 -12.85 -4.18 4.11
N MET A 53 -12.42 -3.41 3.10
CA MET A 53 -11.39 -2.38 3.25
C MET A 53 -11.83 -1.25 4.19
N ALA A 54 -13.07 -0.77 4.05
CA ALA A 54 -13.66 0.25 4.91
C ALA A 54 -13.73 -0.22 6.37
N LEU A 55 -14.22 -1.45 6.60
CA LEU A 55 -14.30 -2.03 7.93
C LEU A 55 -12.91 -2.15 8.59
N ALA A 56 -11.95 -2.77 7.89
CA ALA A 56 -10.61 -2.96 8.43
C ALA A 56 -9.93 -1.62 8.77
N GLY A 57 -10.11 -0.59 7.92
CA GLY A 57 -9.59 0.74 8.19
C GLY A 57 -10.24 1.42 9.40
N SER A 58 -11.56 1.25 9.58
CA SER A 58 -12.26 1.77 10.77
C SER A 58 -11.78 1.07 12.05
N GLU A 59 -11.65 -0.25 12.04
CA GLU A 59 -11.16 -1.03 13.19
C GLU A 59 -9.72 -0.66 13.59
N ALA A 60 -8.86 -0.38 12.61
CA ALA A 60 -7.46 0.00 12.83
C ALA A 60 -7.25 1.52 13.04
N SER A 61 -8.31 2.32 13.04
CA SER A 61 -8.23 3.79 12.97
C SER A 61 -7.31 4.39 14.05
N LEU A 62 -7.52 4.01 15.31
CA LEU A 62 -6.75 4.53 16.44
C LEU A 62 -5.29 4.05 16.45
N GLU A 63 -5.04 2.81 16.00
CA GLU A 63 -3.69 2.26 15.90
C GLU A 63 -2.88 3.03 14.87
N LEU A 64 -3.41 3.19 13.66
CA LEU A 64 -2.79 3.96 12.59
C LEU A 64 -2.58 5.44 12.98
N ALA A 65 -3.50 6.02 13.74
CA ALA A 65 -3.37 7.37 14.26
C ALA A 65 -2.17 7.53 15.22
N LYS A 66 -1.96 6.54 16.10
CA LYS A 66 -0.81 6.51 17.02
C LYS A 66 0.50 6.30 16.26
N GLU A 67 0.54 5.37 15.31
CA GLU A 67 1.72 5.12 14.47
C GLU A 67 2.12 6.37 13.69
N ALA A 68 1.16 7.02 13.03
CA ALA A 68 1.44 8.22 12.25
C ALA A 68 1.91 9.39 13.13
N HIS A 69 1.42 9.52 14.37
CA HIS A 69 1.93 10.52 15.30
C HIS A 69 3.34 10.16 15.80
N ALA A 70 3.58 8.90 16.15
CA ALA A 70 4.87 8.42 16.63
C ALA A 70 5.97 8.56 15.57
N GLU A 71 5.67 8.26 14.30
CA GLU A 71 6.61 8.38 13.19
C GLU A 71 6.91 9.84 12.83
N THR A 72 5.87 10.68 12.72
CA THR A 72 6.04 12.03 12.17
C THR A 72 6.27 13.11 13.23
N GLY A 73 5.85 12.89 14.47
CA GLY A 73 5.80 13.89 15.53
C GLY A 73 4.82 15.05 15.26
N ARG A 74 3.89 14.91 14.30
CA ARG A 74 3.01 15.99 13.84
C ARG A 74 1.54 15.76 14.18
N GLY A 75 0.86 16.83 14.56
CA GLY A 75 -0.58 16.83 14.89
C GLY A 75 -0.86 16.13 16.22
N VAL A 76 -2.13 15.83 16.50
CA VAL A 76 -2.58 15.04 17.67
C VAL A 76 -3.25 13.74 17.22
N VAL A 77 -3.26 12.73 18.09
CA VAL A 77 -3.75 11.38 17.76
C VAL A 77 -5.25 11.40 17.49
N GLU A 78 -6.02 12.14 18.29
CA GLU A 78 -7.48 12.22 18.21
C GLU A 78 -7.94 12.78 16.87
N ASP A 79 -7.27 13.83 16.36
CA ASP A 79 -7.58 14.41 15.06
C ASP A 79 -7.25 13.45 13.90
N LYS A 80 -6.24 12.60 14.07
CA LYS A 80 -5.87 11.57 13.07
C LYS A 80 -6.87 10.43 13.08
N ASP A 81 -7.32 10.01 14.26
CA ASP A 81 -8.36 9.00 14.43
C ASP A 81 -9.67 9.45 13.77
N ILE A 82 -10.09 10.70 14.00
CA ILE A 82 -11.26 11.28 13.32
C ILE A 82 -11.08 11.30 11.79
N LYS A 83 -9.88 11.62 11.29
CA LYS A 83 -9.59 11.61 9.84
C LYS A 83 -9.64 10.20 9.25
N ASN A 84 -9.14 9.21 9.99
CA ASN A 84 -9.16 7.82 9.58
C ASN A 84 -10.61 7.31 9.50
N HIS A 85 -11.42 7.50 10.56
CA HIS A 85 -12.86 7.19 10.53
C HIS A 85 -13.61 7.93 9.42
N PHE A 86 -13.29 9.20 9.16
CA PHE A 86 -13.88 9.93 8.04
C PHE A 86 -13.57 9.25 6.69
N ALA A 87 -12.31 8.85 6.47
CA ALA A 87 -11.91 8.19 5.23
C ALA A 87 -12.52 6.81 5.05
N THR A 88 -12.79 6.08 6.14
CA THR A 88 -13.23 4.68 6.08
C THR A 88 -14.75 4.54 6.16
N GLU A 89 -15.44 5.39 6.91
CA GLU A 89 -16.90 5.29 7.09
C GLU A 89 -17.64 6.27 6.20
N TYR A 90 -17.29 7.55 6.27
CA TYR A 90 -18.05 8.58 5.56
C TYR A 90 -17.87 8.47 4.04
N VAL A 91 -16.63 8.26 3.58
CA VAL A 91 -16.37 8.06 2.13
C VAL A 91 -17.04 6.78 1.64
N TYR A 92 -16.92 5.68 2.38
CA TYR A 92 -17.56 4.41 2.03
C TYR A 92 -19.08 4.56 1.91
N GLU A 93 -19.72 5.16 2.91
CA GLU A 93 -21.17 5.38 2.92
C GLU A 93 -21.65 6.18 1.70
N ARG A 94 -20.83 7.12 1.22
CA ARG A 94 -21.11 7.92 0.03
C ARG A 94 -21.02 7.12 -1.27
N ILE A 95 -20.06 6.21 -1.39
CA ILE A 95 -19.77 5.49 -2.64
C ILE A 95 -20.36 4.09 -2.73
N LYS A 96 -20.83 3.49 -1.62
CA LYS A 96 -21.24 2.07 -1.57
C LYS A 96 -22.40 1.69 -2.52
N ASN A 97 -23.14 2.67 -3.02
CA ASN A 97 -24.24 2.45 -3.97
C ASN A 97 -23.92 3.00 -5.37
N GLU A 98 -22.73 3.57 -5.57
CA GLU A 98 -22.26 3.99 -6.88
C GLU A 98 -21.95 2.75 -7.71
N LYS A 99 -22.56 2.66 -8.89
CA LYS A 99 -22.32 1.58 -9.83
C LYS A 99 -21.35 2.07 -10.90
N GLN A 100 -20.32 1.28 -11.17
CA GLN A 100 -19.35 1.54 -12.23
C GLN A 100 -19.72 0.79 -13.50
#